data_AF-W4L3K1-F1
#
_entry.id   AF-W4L3K1-F1
#
_cell.length_a   1.000
_cell.length_b   1.000
_cell.length_c   1.000
_cell.angle_alpha   90.00
_cell.angle_beta   90.00
_cell.angle_gamma   90.00
#
_symmetry.space_group_name_H-M   'P 1'
#
loop_
_entity.id
_entity.type
_entity.pdbx_description
1 polymer ?
#
loop_
_entity_poly.entity_id
_entity_poly.type
_entity_poly.pdbx_seq_one_letter_code
_entity_poly.pdbx_strand_id
1 'polypeptide(L)'
;TRPTWDASSNNRLMLAGRGSLTLNAISITRTGENQKIPIADKIWLARPAEGPVRRIGLEHLMNVYMIWKFANNIEGAKQFLVDYVGNFRQAFLASQFYNFPCFPQTVPDVKRLIANDVQATPPDKYAVFENVADWVVNVGYPGYANAAIDELFGSWTLSNMFAQAVSGKMSITEALSQTDREVKRIFAKWQIRGKA
;
A
#
# COMPACT_ATOMS: atom_id res chain seq x y z
N THR A 1 -2.29 -19.88 20.89
CA THR A 1 -1.60 -18.60 20.54
C THR A 1 -2.33 -17.98 19.36
N ARG A 2 -2.82 -16.73 19.47
CA ARG A 2 -3.42 -16.06 18.29
C ARG A 2 -2.29 -15.77 17.30
N PRO A 3 -2.40 -16.15 16.02
CA PRO A 3 -1.38 -15.79 15.05
C PRO A 3 -1.30 -14.27 14.97
N THR A 4 -0.10 -13.73 15.17
CA THR A 4 0.19 -12.30 14.98
C THR A 4 0.01 -11.98 13.50
N TRP A 5 -0.77 -10.96 13.18
CA TRP A 5 -0.95 -10.51 11.80
C TRP A 5 0.36 -9.96 11.25
N ASP A 6 0.65 -10.27 9.99
CA ASP A 6 1.76 -9.72 9.20
C ASP A 6 1.27 -9.36 7.79
N ALA A 7 2.14 -8.72 6.98
CA ALA A 7 1.80 -8.24 5.64
C ALA A 7 1.28 -9.33 4.67
N SER A 8 1.60 -10.60 4.90
CA SER A 8 1.18 -11.74 4.09
C SER A 8 -0.03 -12.50 4.68
N SER A 9 -0.55 -12.06 5.83
CA SER A 9 -1.71 -12.66 6.47
C SER A 9 -2.97 -12.54 5.63
N ASN A 10 -3.15 -11.42 4.91
CA ASN A 10 -4.24 -11.24 3.96
C ASN A 10 -4.15 -12.24 2.80
N ASN A 11 -2.95 -12.47 2.25
CA ASN A 11 -2.71 -13.45 1.19
C ASN A 11 -3.09 -14.84 1.67
N ARG A 12 -2.62 -15.26 2.85
CA ARG A 12 -2.96 -16.57 3.43
C ARG A 12 -4.46 -16.72 3.66
N LEU A 13 -5.13 -15.69 4.19
CA LEU A 13 -6.56 -15.71 4.46
C LEU A 13 -7.38 -15.92 3.17
N MET A 14 -7.11 -15.09 2.16
CA MET A 14 -7.86 -15.11 0.90
C MET A 14 -7.55 -16.36 0.06
N LEU A 15 -6.27 -16.73 -0.06
CA LEU A 15 -5.85 -17.89 -0.88
C LEU A 15 -6.20 -19.23 -0.23
N ALA A 16 -6.44 -19.28 1.08
CA ALA A 16 -7.01 -20.45 1.75
C ALA A 16 -8.54 -20.53 1.63
N GLY A 17 -9.20 -19.60 0.93
CA GLY A 17 -10.66 -19.55 0.80
C GLY A 17 -11.38 -19.21 2.10
N ARG A 18 -10.69 -18.53 3.03
CA ARG A 18 -11.21 -18.18 4.35
C ARG A 18 -11.58 -16.71 4.52
N GLY A 19 -11.31 -15.90 3.50
CA GLY A 19 -11.72 -14.49 3.42
C GLY A 19 -12.48 -14.23 2.14
N SER A 20 -13.34 -13.21 2.16
CA SER A 20 -14.13 -12.76 1.01
C SER A 20 -13.80 -11.33 0.58
N LEU A 21 -13.12 -10.55 1.42
CA LEU A 21 -12.74 -9.17 1.15
C LEU A 21 -11.51 -8.77 1.97
N THR A 22 -10.56 -8.08 1.33
CA THR A 22 -9.43 -7.44 2.00
C THR A 22 -9.09 -6.12 1.32
N LEU A 23 -8.73 -5.10 2.11
CA LEU A 23 -8.01 -3.94 1.59
C LEU A 23 -6.53 -4.30 1.53
N ASN A 24 -6.04 -4.59 0.33
CA ASN A 24 -4.69 -5.11 0.12
C ASN A 24 -4.14 -4.65 -1.24
N ALA A 25 -2.81 -4.66 -1.37
CA ALA A 25 -2.18 -4.58 -2.68
C ALA A 25 -2.47 -5.83 -3.52
N ILE A 26 -2.01 -5.86 -4.78
CA ILE A 26 -2.21 -6.99 -5.71
C ILE A 26 -1.42 -8.26 -5.32
N SER A 27 -0.78 -8.29 -4.15
CA SER A 27 0.05 -9.43 -3.74
C SER A 27 -0.74 -10.72 -3.61
N ILE A 28 -2.05 -10.64 -3.30
CA ILE A 28 -2.94 -11.80 -3.22
C ILE A 28 -3.08 -12.44 -4.61
N THR A 29 -3.46 -11.64 -5.61
CA THR A 29 -3.66 -12.14 -6.98
C THR A 29 -2.34 -12.61 -7.57
N ARG A 30 -1.25 -11.86 -7.40
CA ARG A 30 0.09 -12.27 -7.89
C ARG A 30 0.63 -13.53 -7.23
N THR A 31 0.47 -13.67 -5.91
CA THR A 31 0.88 -14.91 -5.22
C THR A 31 0.06 -16.09 -5.75
N GLY A 32 -1.27 -15.92 -5.86
CA GLY A 32 -2.17 -16.96 -6.36
C GLY A 32 -1.88 -17.36 -7.81
N GLU A 33 -1.69 -16.39 -8.70
CA GLU A 33 -1.35 -16.58 -10.12
C GLU A 33 0.00 -17.27 -10.30
N ASN A 34 1.05 -16.80 -9.61
CA ASN A 34 2.39 -17.39 -9.69
C ASN A 34 2.44 -18.82 -9.13
N GLN A 35 1.70 -19.10 -8.07
CA GLN A 35 1.65 -20.42 -7.43
C GLN A 35 0.55 -21.32 -8.02
N LYS A 36 -0.19 -20.85 -9.02
CA LYS A 36 -1.29 -21.57 -9.68
C LYS A 36 -2.35 -22.08 -8.69
N ILE A 37 -2.69 -21.25 -7.70
CA ILE A 37 -3.72 -21.58 -6.70
C ILE A 37 -5.09 -21.38 -7.34
N PRO A 38 -5.95 -22.41 -7.43
CA PRO A 38 -7.21 -22.33 -8.18
C PRO A 38 -8.18 -21.23 -7.74
N ILE A 39 -8.13 -20.79 -6.47
CA ILE A 39 -9.01 -19.73 -5.99
C ILE A 39 -8.61 -18.34 -6.54
N ALA A 40 -7.37 -18.17 -7.03
CA ALA A 40 -6.88 -16.88 -7.53
C ALA A 40 -7.70 -16.35 -8.73
N ASP A 41 -8.24 -17.25 -9.55
CA ASP A 41 -9.12 -16.92 -10.68
C ASP A 41 -10.49 -16.38 -10.23
N LYS A 42 -10.85 -16.62 -8.96
CA LYS A 42 -12.09 -16.14 -8.34
C LYS A 42 -11.89 -14.87 -7.51
N ILE A 43 -10.65 -14.37 -7.42
CA ILE A 43 -10.32 -13.14 -6.68
C ILE A 43 -10.33 -11.97 -7.67
N TRP A 44 -11.26 -11.04 -7.44
CA TRP A 44 -11.43 -9.84 -8.23
C TRP A 44 -10.77 -8.64 -7.56
N LEU A 45 -10.32 -7.69 -8.37
CA LEU A 45 -9.82 -6.41 -7.93
C LEU A 45 -10.89 -5.34 -8.16
N ALA A 46 -11.07 -4.48 -7.18
CA ALA A 46 -12.01 -3.37 -7.24
C ALA A 46 -11.37 -2.11 -6.66
N ARG A 47 -11.84 -0.95 -7.14
CA ARG A 47 -11.55 0.32 -6.46
C ARG A 47 -12.09 0.26 -5.02
N PRO A 48 -11.52 1.04 -4.09
CA PRO A 48 -12.08 1.21 -2.76
C PRO A 48 -13.57 1.52 -2.80
N ALA A 49 -14.28 1.09 -1.76
CA ALA A 49 -15.68 1.45 -1.58
C ALA A 49 -15.83 2.97 -1.48
N GLU A 50 -16.91 3.49 -2.04
CA GLU A 50 -17.23 4.91 -1.97
C GLU A 50 -17.85 5.23 -0.62
N GLY A 51 -17.24 6.19 0.09
CA GLY A 51 -17.82 6.75 1.30
C GLY A 51 -18.68 7.98 0.97
N PRO A 52 -19.37 8.56 1.97
CA PRO A 52 -20.28 9.70 1.78
C PRO A 52 -19.63 10.98 1.21
N VAL A 53 -18.30 11.07 1.24
CA VAL A 53 -17.54 12.25 0.81
C VAL A 53 -16.68 11.98 -0.41
N ARG A 54 -16.10 10.77 -0.51
CA ARG A 54 -15.10 10.44 -1.51
C ARG A 54 -14.87 8.93 -1.61
N ARG A 55 -14.25 8.53 -2.72
CA ARG A 55 -13.72 7.19 -2.96
C ARG A 55 -12.19 7.28 -3.03
N ILE A 56 -11.51 6.90 -1.95
CA ILE A 56 -10.04 6.97 -1.89
C ILE A 56 -9.39 5.64 -1.48
N GLY A 57 -8.23 5.36 -2.07
CA GLY A 57 -7.30 4.30 -1.68
C GLY A 57 -6.03 4.90 -1.11
N LEU A 58 -5.30 4.12 -0.32
CA LEU A 58 -4.03 4.53 0.26
C LEU A 58 -2.87 3.81 -0.41
N GLU A 59 -2.04 4.55 -1.15
CA GLU A 59 -0.73 4.07 -1.58
C GLU A 59 0.24 4.21 -0.40
N HIS A 60 0.51 3.11 0.31
CA HIS A 60 1.37 3.13 1.50
C HIS A 60 2.73 2.44 1.29
N LEU A 61 2.87 1.60 0.26
CA LEU A 61 4.12 0.94 -0.08
C LEU A 61 4.79 1.70 -1.22
N MET A 62 5.61 2.68 -0.85
CA MET A 62 6.33 3.53 -1.80
C MET A 62 7.82 3.16 -1.79
N ASN A 63 8.43 3.06 -2.97
CA ASN A 63 9.87 2.91 -3.06
C ASN A 63 10.54 4.28 -2.91
N VAL A 64 11.31 4.45 -1.84
CA VAL A 64 12.10 5.67 -1.59
C VAL A 64 13.58 5.32 -1.71
N TYR A 65 14.26 5.91 -2.70
CA TYR A 65 15.67 5.70 -2.93
C TYR A 65 16.50 6.78 -2.23
N MET A 66 17.52 6.37 -1.47
CA MET A 66 18.40 7.27 -0.74
C MET A 66 19.85 6.92 -1.00
N ILE A 67 20.70 7.94 -1.11
CA ILE A 67 22.15 7.78 -1.20
C ILE A 67 22.75 8.30 0.10
N TRP A 68 23.47 7.43 0.81
CA TRP A 68 24.18 7.81 2.01
C TRP A 68 25.27 8.83 1.69
N LYS A 69 25.39 9.88 2.52
CA LYS A 69 26.44 10.91 2.36
C LYS A 69 27.86 10.35 2.46
N PHE A 70 28.02 9.19 3.09
CA PHE A 70 29.31 8.51 3.27
C PHE A 70 29.53 7.38 2.24
N ALA A 71 28.68 7.22 1.23
CA ALA A 71 28.89 6.21 0.21
C ALA A 71 30.18 6.46 -0.58
N ASN A 72 30.96 5.41 -0.85
CA ASN A 72 32.24 5.53 -1.58
C ASN A 72 32.08 5.98 -3.04
N ASN A 73 30.92 5.75 -3.65
CA ASN A 73 30.64 6.10 -5.06
C ASN A 73 29.26 6.77 -5.20
N ILE A 74 29.17 8.03 -4.75
CA ILE A 74 27.93 8.83 -4.81
C ILE A 74 27.48 9.07 -6.25
N GLU A 75 28.40 9.40 -7.16
CA GLU A 75 28.07 9.70 -8.56
C GLU A 75 27.55 8.45 -9.29
N GLY A 76 28.18 7.29 -9.08
CA GLY A 76 27.66 6.03 -9.62
C GLY A 76 26.28 5.66 -9.05
N ALA A 77 26.03 5.91 -7.76
CA ALA A 77 24.72 5.69 -7.17
C ALA A 77 23.64 6.62 -7.76
N LYS A 78 23.97 7.90 -8.02
CA LYS A 78 23.08 8.83 -8.74
C LYS A 78 22.79 8.33 -10.15
N GLN A 79 23.83 7.96 -10.89
CA GLN A 79 23.68 7.46 -12.26
C GLN A 79 22.80 6.20 -12.29
N PHE A 80 23.02 5.26 -11.37
CA PHE A 80 22.18 4.08 -11.24
C PHE A 80 20.69 4.45 -11.04
N LEU A 81 20.37 5.41 -10.16
CA LEU A 81 18.98 5.81 -9.94
C LEU A 81 18.38 6.47 -11.19
N VAL A 82 19.15 7.29 -11.91
CA VAL A 82 18.71 7.88 -13.19
C VAL A 82 18.43 6.78 -14.22
N ASP A 83 19.32 5.82 -14.38
CA ASP A 83 19.17 4.73 -15.36
C ASP A 83 18.00 3.81 -14.99
N TYR A 84 17.89 3.45 -13.71
CA TYR A 84 16.83 2.58 -13.21
C TYR A 84 15.45 3.22 -13.35
N VAL A 85 15.29 4.49 -12.94
CA VAL A 85 14.03 5.22 -13.06
C VAL A 85 13.75 5.59 -14.52
N GLY A 86 14.76 5.94 -15.30
CA GLY A 86 14.62 6.20 -16.74
C GLY A 86 14.17 4.97 -17.53
N ASN A 87 14.56 3.77 -17.09
CA ASN A 87 14.19 2.48 -17.69
C ASN A 87 13.11 1.72 -16.88
N PHE A 88 12.23 2.45 -16.16
CA PHE A 88 11.33 1.84 -15.19
C PHE A 88 10.33 0.85 -15.78
N ARG A 89 10.07 0.87 -17.09
CA ARG A 89 9.27 -0.16 -17.76
C ARG A 89 9.75 -1.57 -17.46
N GLN A 90 11.06 -1.80 -17.35
CA GLN A 90 11.58 -3.11 -16.96
C GLN A 90 11.21 -3.48 -15.53
N ALA A 91 11.34 -2.55 -14.58
CA ALA A 91 10.94 -2.76 -13.19
C ALA A 91 9.43 -2.99 -13.05
N PHE A 92 8.61 -2.25 -13.78
CA PHE A 92 7.16 -2.42 -13.84
C PHE A 92 6.78 -3.84 -14.28
N LEU A 93 7.36 -4.32 -15.39
CA LEU A 93 7.12 -5.68 -15.89
C LEU A 93 7.68 -6.76 -14.96
N ALA A 94 8.91 -6.61 -14.46
CA ALA A 94 9.54 -7.55 -13.56
C ALA A 94 8.79 -7.68 -12.23
N SER A 95 8.16 -6.59 -11.77
CA SER A 95 7.28 -6.60 -10.60
C SER A 95 5.89 -7.17 -10.88
N GLN A 96 5.58 -7.57 -12.12
CA GLN A 96 4.25 -7.99 -12.55
C GLN A 96 3.18 -6.93 -12.20
N PHE A 97 3.44 -5.67 -12.56
CA PHE A 97 2.56 -4.52 -12.35
C PHE A 97 2.35 -4.10 -10.89
N TYR A 98 3.16 -4.64 -9.96
CA TYR A 98 3.07 -4.29 -8.54
C TYR A 98 3.57 -2.86 -8.27
N ASN A 99 4.65 -2.47 -8.95
CA ASN A 99 5.30 -1.19 -8.77
C ASN A 99 4.95 -0.24 -9.92
N PHE A 100 4.03 0.69 -9.70
CA PHE A 100 3.70 1.72 -10.69
C PHE A 100 4.82 2.75 -10.86
N PRO A 101 4.98 3.34 -12.06
CA PRO A 101 6.00 4.37 -12.30
C PRO A 101 5.66 5.67 -11.57
N CYS A 102 6.67 6.26 -10.91
CA CYS A 102 6.57 7.63 -10.39
C CYS A 102 6.49 8.67 -11.53
N PHE A 103 7.19 8.41 -12.65
CA PHE A 103 7.15 9.24 -13.85
C PHE A 103 6.41 8.48 -14.97
N PRO A 104 5.14 8.78 -15.26
CA PRO A 104 4.32 7.99 -16.19
C PRO A 104 4.94 7.78 -17.58
N GLN A 105 5.73 8.75 -18.06
CA GLN A 105 6.42 8.71 -19.36
C GLN A 105 7.45 7.58 -19.46
N THR A 106 7.93 7.05 -18.33
CA THR A 106 8.88 5.91 -18.30
C THR A 106 8.22 4.57 -18.59
N VAL A 107 6.87 4.52 -18.57
CA VAL A 107 6.06 3.36 -18.95
C VAL A 107 4.86 3.84 -19.80
N PRO A 108 5.11 4.32 -21.03
CA PRO A 108 4.07 4.98 -21.83
C PRO A 108 2.93 4.03 -22.23
N ASP A 109 3.18 2.71 -22.23
CA ASP A 109 2.19 1.68 -22.53
C ASP A 109 1.53 1.07 -21.29
N VAL A 110 1.66 1.69 -20.10
CA VAL A 110 1.10 1.16 -18.83
C VAL A 110 -0.37 0.80 -18.94
N LYS A 111 -1.21 1.67 -19.54
CA LYS A 111 -2.65 1.43 -19.71
C LYS A 111 -2.94 0.18 -20.54
N ARG A 112 -2.17 -0.03 -21.62
CA ARG A 112 -2.30 -1.22 -22.48
C ARG A 112 -1.88 -2.49 -21.73
N LEU A 113 -0.80 -2.42 -20.94
CA LEU A 113 -0.27 -3.56 -20.19
C LEU A 113 -1.25 -4.04 -19.10
N ILE A 114 -1.84 -3.12 -18.34
CA ILE A 114 -2.78 -3.48 -17.27
C ILE A 114 -4.18 -3.86 -17.79
N ALA A 115 -4.53 -3.42 -19.00
CA ALA A 115 -5.81 -3.77 -19.63
C ALA A 115 -5.86 -5.22 -20.13
N ASN A 116 -4.70 -5.87 -20.35
CA ASN A 116 -4.63 -7.25 -20.78
C ASN A 116 -3.34 -7.92 -20.29
N ASP A 117 -3.48 -8.64 -19.17
CA ASP A 117 -2.48 -9.52 -18.60
C ASP A 117 -2.82 -10.98 -18.88
N VAL A 118 -2.05 -11.62 -19.76
CA VAL A 118 -2.25 -13.04 -20.10
C VAL A 118 -2.02 -14.00 -18.94
N GLN A 119 -1.36 -13.57 -17.86
CA GLN A 119 -1.18 -14.37 -16.66
C GLN A 119 -2.43 -14.34 -15.76
N ALA A 120 -3.30 -13.35 -15.93
CA ALA A 120 -4.48 -13.15 -15.10
C ALA A 120 -5.72 -13.83 -15.70
N THR A 121 -6.61 -14.26 -14.81
CA THR A 121 -7.95 -14.71 -15.16
C THR A 121 -8.99 -13.84 -14.44
N PRO A 122 -9.82 -13.06 -15.15
CA PRO A 122 -9.75 -12.77 -16.58
C PRO A 122 -8.51 -11.89 -16.94
N PRO A 123 -8.11 -11.82 -18.23
CA PRO A 123 -6.93 -11.04 -18.62
C PRO A 123 -7.03 -9.54 -18.31
N ASP A 124 -8.24 -8.98 -18.20
CA ASP A 124 -8.48 -7.58 -17.88
C ASP A 124 -8.55 -7.29 -16.37
N LYS A 125 -8.20 -8.25 -15.49
CA LYS A 125 -8.25 -8.12 -14.02
C LYS A 125 -7.58 -6.85 -13.48
N TYR A 126 -6.50 -6.40 -14.10
CA TYR A 126 -5.71 -5.23 -13.67
C TYR A 126 -6.18 -3.91 -14.29
N ALA A 127 -7.18 -3.92 -15.18
CA ALA A 127 -7.70 -2.72 -15.85
C ALA A 127 -8.29 -1.70 -14.86
N VAL A 128 -8.69 -2.14 -13.67
CA VAL A 128 -9.18 -1.29 -12.57
C VAL A 128 -8.18 -0.19 -12.16
N PHE A 129 -6.89 -0.35 -12.47
CA PHE A 129 -5.84 0.62 -12.16
C PHE A 129 -5.61 1.67 -13.26
N GLU A 130 -6.38 1.69 -14.35
CA GLU A 130 -6.19 2.64 -15.46
C GLU A 130 -6.14 4.10 -15.01
N ASN A 131 -6.94 4.45 -14.01
CA ASN A 131 -7.03 5.78 -13.42
C ASN A 131 -6.64 5.79 -11.94
N VAL A 132 -5.72 4.90 -11.53
CA VAL A 132 -5.31 4.75 -10.12
C VAL A 132 -4.94 6.08 -9.46
N ALA A 133 -4.22 6.94 -10.19
CA ALA A 133 -3.78 8.26 -9.71
C ALA A 133 -4.94 9.20 -9.32
N ASP A 134 -6.15 8.98 -9.84
CA ASP A 134 -7.30 9.85 -9.56
C ASP A 134 -7.93 9.56 -8.19
N TRP A 135 -7.68 8.38 -7.62
CA TRP A 135 -8.33 7.92 -6.40
C TRP A 135 -7.37 7.40 -5.33
N VAL A 136 -6.07 7.29 -5.59
CA VAL A 136 -5.09 7.03 -4.53
C VAL A 136 -4.60 8.32 -3.90
N VAL A 137 -4.35 8.26 -2.59
CA VAL A 137 -3.76 9.35 -1.84
C VAL A 137 -2.51 8.88 -1.10
N ASN A 138 -1.65 9.83 -0.76
CA ASN A 138 -0.44 9.59 0.02
C ASN A 138 -0.74 9.31 1.50
N VAL A 139 0.22 8.68 2.17
CA VAL A 139 0.27 8.65 3.63
C VAL A 139 0.36 10.08 4.16
N GLY A 140 -0.56 10.46 5.06
CA GLY A 140 -0.67 11.82 5.61
C GLY A 140 -1.72 12.72 4.95
N TYR A 141 -2.41 12.25 3.91
CA TYR A 141 -3.52 12.98 3.29
C TYR A 141 -4.57 13.46 4.33
N PRO A 142 -5.13 14.70 4.23
CA PRO A 142 -4.99 15.65 3.12
C PRO A 142 -3.70 16.48 3.13
N GLY A 143 -2.85 16.30 4.14
CA GLY A 143 -1.50 16.87 4.15
C GLY A 143 -0.47 15.91 3.54
N TYR A 144 0.73 15.92 4.11
CA TYR A 144 1.85 15.09 3.70
C TYR A 144 2.38 14.26 4.87
N ALA A 145 3.19 13.24 4.58
CA ALA A 145 3.85 12.45 5.62
C ALA A 145 4.83 13.33 6.41
N ASN A 146 4.70 13.32 7.75
CA ASN A 146 5.56 14.03 8.68
C ASN A 146 5.92 13.13 9.86
N ALA A 147 6.68 13.62 10.84
CA ALA A 147 7.15 12.79 11.95
C ALA A 147 6.00 12.25 12.84
N ALA A 148 4.89 12.99 12.96
CA ALA A 148 3.71 12.52 13.69
C ALA A 148 2.97 11.42 12.92
N ILE A 149 2.79 11.60 11.61
CA ILE A 149 2.16 10.59 10.74
C ILE A 149 3.00 9.31 10.72
N ASP A 150 4.33 9.43 10.58
CA ASP A 150 5.27 8.31 10.60
C ASP A 150 5.15 7.51 11.91
N GLU A 151 5.14 8.20 13.05
CA GLU A 151 4.99 7.53 14.35
C GLU A 151 3.62 6.85 14.50
N LEU A 152 2.53 7.51 14.09
CA LEU A 152 1.19 6.92 14.13
C LEU A 152 1.09 5.65 13.28
N PHE A 153 1.69 5.69 12.09
CA PHE A 153 1.72 4.58 11.16
C PHE A 153 2.59 3.43 11.71
N GLY A 154 3.83 3.73 12.11
CA GLY A 154 4.78 2.73 12.61
C GLY A 154 4.41 2.10 13.96
N SER A 155 3.65 2.81 14.80
CA SER A 155 3.13 2.31 16.08
C SER A 155 1.83 1.50 15.96
N TRP A 156 1.28 1.36 14.75
CA TRP A 156 0.01 0.68 14.50
C TRP A 156 -1.16 1.27 15.31
N THR A 157 -1.11 2.56 15.63
CA THR A 157 -2.07 3.21 16.55
C THR A 157 -3.52 2.95 16.13
N LEU A 158 -3.84 3.14 14.84
CA LEU A 158 -5.18 2.93 14.32
C LEU A 158 -5.56 1.45 14.21
N SER A 159 -4.64 0.58 13.77
CA SER A 159 -4.91 -0.87 13.67
C SER A 159 -5.17 -1.49 15.03
N ASN A 160 -4.42 -1.04 16.05
CA ASN A 160 -4.61 -1.47 17.43
C ASN A 160 -5.96 -1.03 17.98
N MET A 161 -6.44 0.18 17.66
CA MET A 161 -7.79 0.63 18.02
C MET A 161 -8.86 -0.37 17.56
N PHE A 162 -8.84 -0.73 16.26
CA PHE A 162 -9.78 -1.70 15.71
C PHE A 162 -9.64 -3.06 16.38
N ALA A 163 -8.41 -3.56 16.54
CA ALA A 163 -8.15 -4.85 17.16
C ALA A 163 -8.69 -4.95 18.60
N GLN A 164 -8.52 -3.89 19.41
CA GLN A 164 -9.03 -3.84 20.79
C GLN A 164 -10.56 -3.88 20.81
N ALA A 165 -11.22 -3.08 19.97
CA ALA A 165 -12.67 -3.03 19.87
C ALA A 165 -13.28 -4.36 19.39
N VAL A 166 -12.82 -4.89 18.25
CA VAL A 166 -13.40 -6.12 17.66
C VAL A 166 -13.11 -7.37 18.48
N SER A 167 -12.07 -7.35 19.31
CA SER A 167 -11.77 -8.46 20.23
C SER A 167 -12.49 -8.38 21.57
N GLY A 168 -13.28 -7.33 21.80
CA GLY A 168 -14.02 -7.11 23.04
C GLY A 168 -13.17 -6.69 24.23
N LYS A 169 -11.89 -6.33 24.02
CA LYS A 169 -11.01 -5.85 25.09
C LYS A 169 -11.38 -4.45 25.57
N MET A 170 -12.01 -3.66 24.70
CA MET A 170 -12.54 -2.33 24.98
C MET A 170 -13.88 -2.18 24.24
N SER A 171 -14.79 -1.38 24.78
CA SER A 171 -15.92 -0.89 23.99
C SER A 171 -15.44 -0.01 22.83
N ILE A 172 -16.29 0.16 21.81
CA ILE A 172 -15.98 1.02 20.65
C ILE A 172 -15.63 2.44 21.11
N THR A 173 -16.43 3.01 22.02
CA THR A 173 -16.23 4.38 22.52
C THR A 173 -14.93 4.53 23.30
N GLU A 174 -14.56 3.53 24.11
CA GLU A 174 -13.30 3.54 24.86
C GLU A 174 -12.09 3.44 23.93
N ALA A 175 -12.12 2.53 22.96
CA ALA A 175 -11.04 2.38 21.98
C ALA A 175 -10.83 3.68 21.17
N LEU A 176 -11.91 4.32 20.73
CA LEU A 176 -11.86 5.62 20.05
C LEU A 176 -11.26 6.71 20.96
N SER A 177 -11.77 6.83 22.19
CA SER A 177 -11.33 7.87 23.13
C SER A 177 -9.86 7.70 23.52
N GLN A 178 -9.40 6.47 23.71
CA GLN A 178 -7.98 6.19 23.97
C GLN A 178 -7.11 6.55 22.77
N THR A 179 -7.54 6.17 21.57
CA THR A 179 -6.78 6.43 20.34
C THR A 179 -6.70 7.92 20.03
N ASP A 180 -7.79 8.67 20.23
CA ASP A 180 -7.80 10.13 20.08
C ASP A 180 -6.80 10.82 21.02
N ARG A 181 -6.74 10.41 22.29
CA ARG A 181 -5.74 10.93 23.25
C ARG A 181 -4.32 10.63 22.79
N GLU A 182 -4.08 9.42 22.30
CA GLU A 182 -2.76 9.01 21.82
C GLU A 182 -2.33 9.79 20.57
N VAL A 183 -3.24 9.97 19.61
CA VAL A 183 -3.03 10.80 18.42
C VAL A 183 -2.67 12.23 18.82
N LYS A 184 -3.45 12.86 19.70
CA LYS A 184 -3.16 14.22 20.20
C LYS A 184 -1.81 14.32 20.89
N ARG A 185 -1.46 13.33 21.72
CA ARG A 185 -0.16 13.26 22.40
C ARG A 185 1.00 13.18 21.40
N ILE A 186 0.89 12.33 20.37
CA ILE A 186 1.91 12.20 19.33
C ILE A 186 2.07 13.49 18.55
N PHE A 187 0.96 14.11 18.12
CA PHE A 187 1.01 15.39 17.40
C PHE A 187 1.63 16.50 18.25
N ALA A 188 1.20 16.68 19.50
CA ALA A 188 1.76 17.69 20.39
C ALA A 188 3.28 17.52 20.57
N LYS A 189 3.74 16.27 20.73
CA LYS A 189 5.17 15.94 20.85
C LYS A 189 5.99 16.42 19.64
N TRP A 190 5.47 16.23 18.43
CA TRP A 190 6.19 16.59 17.20
C TRP A 190 6.02 18.07 16.82
N GLN A 191 4.91 18.71 17.18
CA GLN A 191 4.70 20.14 17.03
C GLN A 191 5.71 20.95 17.87
N ILE A 192 5.93 20.55 19.13
CA ILE A 192 6.97 21.16 20.00
C ILE A 192 8.37 21.07 19.37
N ARG A 193 8.60 20.08 18.51
CA ARG A 193 9.87 19.85 17.81
C ARG A 193 9.93 20.50 16.42
N GLY A 194 8.86 21.17 15.97
CA GLY A 194 8.75 21.75 14.63
C GLY A 194 8.73 20.71 13.50
N LYS A 195 8.19 19.51 13.76
CA LYS A 195 8.20 18.36 12.83
C LYS A 195 6.81 17.81 12.51
N ALA A 196 5.76 18.48 12.95
CA ALA A 196 4.35 18.19 12.65
C ALA A 196 3.56 19.48 12.51
#